data_AF-A0AB37GKQ7-F1
#
_entry.id   AF-A0AB37GKQ7-F1
#
_cell.length_a   1.000
_cell.length_b   1.000
_cell.length_c   1.000
_cell.angle_alpha   90.00
_cell.angle_beta   90.00
_cell.angle_gamma   90.00
#
_symmetry.space_group_name_H-M   'P 1'
#
loop_
_entity.id
_entity.type
_entity.pdbx_description
1 polymer ?
#
loop_
_entity_poly.entity_id
_entity_poly.type
_entity_poly.pdbx_seq_one_letter_code
_entity_poly.pdbx_strand_id
1 'polypeptide(L)'
;MNDSILLWTHGPYDDVAEDGEQGICFKVRKSWLAHMLPQYGYIDLLDFLRNYSWDETEEILFMAEGENEVLYKKCSFSGDVVSNLLIEA
;
A
#
# COMPACT_ATOMS: atom_id res chain seq x y z
N MET A 1 9.99 2.78 16.35
CA MET A 1 9.65 3.30 15.00
C MET A 1 8.67 2.32 14.39
N ASN A 2 7.64 2.77 13.67
CA ASN A 2 6.73 1.87 12.99
C ASN A 2 7.49 1.11 11.90
N ASP A 3 7.66 -0.22 12.04
CA ASP A 3 8.39 -1.09 11.10
C ASP A 3 7.56 -1.48 9.85
N SER A 4 6.50 -0.72 9.59
CA SER A 4 5.50 -1.03 8.60
C SER A 4 5.04 0.21 7.87
N ILE A 5 4.61 0.04 6.62
CA ILE A 5 4.11 1.09 5.74
C ILE A 5 2.81 0.64 5.10
N LEU A 6 1.96 1.62 4.77
CA LEU A 6 0.71 1.41 4.06
C LEU A 6 0.93 1.50 2.54
N LEU A 7 0.51 0.48 1.81
CA LEU A 7 0.38 0.45 0.36
C LEU A 7 -1.09 0.61 -0.02
N TRP A 8 -1.35 1.28 -1.14
CA TRP A 8 -2.69 1.53 -1.64
C TRP A 8 -2.81 0.88 -3.01
N THR A 9 -3.80 0.01 -3.21
CA THR A 9 -4.05 -0.62 -4.51
C THR A 9 -5.43 -0.27 -5.03
N HIS A 10 -5.56 -0.21 -6.35
CA HIS A 10 -6.82 0.11 -7.02
C HIS A 10 -7.70 -1.14 -7.09
N GLY A 11 -9.01 -0.98 -6.84
CA GLY A 11 -9.99 -2.04 -7.05
C GLY A 11 -10.39 -2.82 -5.80
N PRO A 12 -11.50 -3.58 -5.89
CA PRO A 12 -11.94 -4.48 -4.84
C PRO A 12 -11.05 -5.73 -4.77
N TYR A 13 -10.73 -6.16 -3.56
CA TYR A 13 -10.01 -7.40 -3.34
C TYR A 13 -11.02 -8.53 -3.36
N ASP A 14 -10.75 -9.56 -4.16
CA ASP A 14 -11.58 -10.78 -4.27
C ASP A 14 -12.91 -10.56 -5.03
N ASP A 15 -12.96 -9.62 -5.98
CA ASP A 15 -14.15 -9.30 -6.83
C ASP A 15 -15.42 -8.86 -6.07
N VAL A 16 -15.37 -8.79 -4.73
CA VAL A 16 -16.47 -8.32 -3.88
C VAL A 16 -16.20 -6.86 -3.50
N ALA A 17 -16.52 -5.94 -4.40
CA ALA A 17 -16.63 -4.53 -4.03
C ALA A 17 -17.88 -4.34 -3.18
N GLU A 18 -17.75 -3.92 -1.93
CA GLU A 18 -18.89 -3.29 -1.25
C GLU A 18 -19.15 -1.92 -1.89
N ASP A 19 -20.42 -1.53 -2.04
CA ASP A 19 -20.82 -0.26 -2.66
C ASP A 19 -20.09 0.92 -1.98
N GLY A 20 -19.17 1.55 -2.70
CA GLY A 20 -18.40 2.71 -2.24
C GLY A 20 -16.93 2.45 -1.91
N GLU A 21 -16.44 1.21 -1.97
CA GLU A 21 -15.01 0.93 -1.86
C GLU A 21 -14.26 1.36 -3.12
N GLN A 22 -13.38 2.35 -3.00
CA GLN A 22 -12.58 2.85 -4.13
C GLN A 22 -11.17 2.24 -4.19
N GLY A 23 -10.65 1.72 -3.09
CA GLY A 23 -9.32 1.14 -3.01
C GLY A 23 -9.07 0.47 -1.68
N ILE A 24 -8.01 -0.35 -1.63
CA ILE A 24 -7.69 -1.18 -0.47
C ILE A 24 -6.30 -0.84 0.01
N CYS A 25 -6.15 -0.84 1.33
CA CYS A 25 -4.91 -0.49 1.99
C CYS A 25 -4.29 -1.71 2.65
N PHE A 26 -3.03 -1.98 2.33
CA PHE A 26 -2.26 -3.08 2.88
C PHE A 26 -1.14 -2.55 3.74
N LYS A 27 -0.95 -3.14 4.91
CA LYS A 27 0.18 -2.86 5.78
C LYS A 27 1.27 -3.88 5.48
N VAL A 28 2.43 -3.43 5.04
CA VAL A 28 3.60 -4.30 4.73
C VAL A 28 4.81 -3.90 5.56
N ARG A 29 5.84 -4.75 5.62
CA ARG A 29 7.11 -4.41 6.28
C ARG A 29 7.89 -3.36 5.49
N LYS A 30 8.38 -2.32 6.18
CA LYS A 30 9.23 -1.28 5.57
C LYS A 30 10.53 -1.84 4.98
N SER A 31 11.15 -2.78 5.69
CA SER A 31 12.40 -3.41 5.25
C SER A 31 12.22 -4.15 3.94
N TRP A 32 11.13 -4.90 3.80
CA TRP A 32 10.81 -5.59 2.56
C TRP A 32 10.57 -4.59 1.43
N LEU A 33 9.70 -3.60 1.64
CA LEU A 33 9.40 -2.61 0.61
C LEU A 33 10.67 -1.91 0.14
N ALA A 34 11.53 -1.44 1.05
CA ALA A 34 12.78 -0.76 0.72
C ALA A 34 13.71 -1.58 -0.20
N HIS A 35 13.71 -2.91 -0.09
CA HIS A 35 14.47 -3.78 -1.00
C HIS A 35 13.82 -3.91 -2.39
N MET A 36 12.49 -3.77 -2.47
CA MET A 36 11.72 -3.90 -3.71
C MET A 36 11.68 -2.59 -4.52
N LEU A 37 11.70 -1.44 -3.86
CA LEU A 37 11.57 -0.11 -4.47
C LEU A 37 12.43 0.15 -5.72
N PRO A 38 13.71 -0.27 -5.79
CA PRO A 38 14.52 -0.07 -6.99
C PRO A 38 13.97 -0.77 -8.24
N GLN A 39 13.23 -1.87 -8.09
CA GLN A 39 12.61 -2.61 -9.20
C GLN A 39 11.48 -1.80 -9.85
N TYR A 40 10.85 -0.92 -9.07
CA TYR A 40 9.77 -0.03 -9.50
C TYR A 40 10.24 1.39 -9.82
N GLY A 41 11.55 1.61 -9.89
CA GLY A 41 12.14 2.90 -10.25
C GLY A 41 12.23 3.92 -9.11
N TYR A 42 11.90 3.54 -7.88
CA TYR A 42 12.07 4.41 -6.71
C TYR A 42 13.49 4.30 -6.16
N ILE A 43 14.08 5.45 -5.81
CA ILE A 43 15.45 5.52 -5.31
C ILE A 43 15.54 4.96 -3.87
N ASP A 44 14.59 5.36 -3.04
CA ASP A 44 14.50 4.97 -1.64
C ASP A 44 13.05 5.11 -1.12
N LEU A 45 12.86 4.81 0.17
CA LEU A 45 11.55 4.90 0.81
C LEU A 45 10.99 6.33 0.84
N LEU A 46 11.85 7.34 0.90
CA LEU A 46 11.43 8.74 0.93
C LEU A 46 10.93 9.18 -0.44
N ASP A 47 11.61 8.77 -1.50
CA ASP A 47 11.20 8.95 -2.89
C ASP A 47 9.87 8.25 -3.16
N PHE A 48 9.72 7.01 -2.67
CA PHE A 48 8.43 6.31 -2.71
C PHE A 48 7.32 7.09 -2.01
N LEU A 49 7.51 7.50 -0.75
CA LEU A 49 6.49 8.24 0.01
C LEU A 49 6.07 9.57 -0.63
N ARG A 50 6.93 10.17 -1.46
CA ARG A 50 6.65 11.43 -2.15
C ARG A 50 5.91 11.26 -3.47
N ASN A 51 6.20 10.17 -4.18
CA ASN A 51 5.78 9.99 -5.57
C ASN A 51 4.76 8.87 -5.75
N TYR A 52 4.66 7.94 -4.81
CA TYR A 52 3.67 6.87 -4.84
C TYR A 52 2.29 7.42 -4.47
N SER A 53 1.38 7.40 -5.44
CA SER A 53 -0.02 7.73 -5.23
C SER A 53 -0.88 6.47 -5.09
N TRP A 54 -0.74 5.54 -6.03
CA TRP A 54 -1.59 4.38 -6.15
C TRP A 54 -0.91 3.30 -6.99
N ASP A 55 -1.01 2.04 -6.57
CA ASP A 55 -0.67 0.89 -7.41
C ASP A 55 -1.90 0.47 -8.24
N GLU A 56 -1.91 0.84 -9.52
CA GLU A 56 -2.97 0.47 -10.48
C GLU A 56 -2.85 -0.97 -10.99
N THR A 57 -1.66 -1.59 -10.91
CA THR A 57 -1.41 -2.93 -11.46
C THR A 57 -1.52 -4.03 -10.40
N GLU A 58 -1.60 -3.65 -9.12
CA GLU A 58 -1.54 -4.54 -7.95
C GLU A 58 -0.23 -5.34 -7.87
N GLU A 59 0.79 -4.99 -8.65
CA GLU A 59 2.03 -5.77 -8.77
C GLU A 59 2.81 -5.78 -7.45
N ILE A 60 2.87 -4.63 -6.75
CA ILE A 60 3.55 -4.54 -5.46
C ILE A 60 2.82 -5.41 -4.42
N LEU A 61 1.48 -5.43 -4.48
CA LEU A 61 0.67 -6.28 -3.60
C LEU A 61 0.88 -7.76 -3.88
N PHE A 62 0.79 -8.21 -5.13
CA PHE A 62 1.00 -9.61 -5.49
C PHE A 62 2.36 -10.13 -5.02
N MET A 63 3.40 -9.31 -5.16
CA MET A 63 4.72 -9.65 -4.64
C MET A 63 4.74 -9.73 -3.11
N ALA A 64 4.12 -8.77 -2.42
CA ALA A 64 4.02 -8.77 -0.96
C ALA A 64 3.29 -10.02 -0.42
N GLU A 65 2.22 -10.45 -1.09
CA GLU A 65 1.46 -11.64 -0.73
C GLU A 65 2.27 -12.91 -1.00
N GLY A 66 2.91 -13.00 -2.17
CA GLY A 66 3.75 -14.14 -2.54
C GLY A 66 4.93 -14.35 -1.61
N GLU A 67 5.48 -13.27 -1.05
CA GLU A 67 6.60 -13.30 -0.10
C GLU A 67 6.15 -13.30 1.38
N ASN A 68 4.85 -13.31 1.66
CA ASN A 68 4.26 -13.28 3.02
C ASN A 68 4.68 -12.06 3.85
N GLU A 69 4.70 -10.89 3.21
CA GLU A 69 5.14 -9.61 3.78
C GLU A 69 3.96 -8.66 4.07
N VAL A 70 2.74 -9.05 3.70
CA VAL A 70 1.50 -8.41 4.15
C VAL A 70 1.24 -8.74 5.62
N LEU A 71 1.30 -7.71 6.46
CA LEU A 71 1.07 -7.81 7.90
C LEU A 71 -0.41 -7.73 8.26
N TYR A 72 -1.16 -6.92 7.51
CA TYR A 72 -2.58 -6.68 7.75
C TYR A 72 -3.22 -6.05 6.51
N LYS A 73 -4.44 -6.47 6.19
CA LYS A 73 -5.30 -5.83 5.18
C LYS A 73 -6.32 -4.94 5.87
N LYS A 74 -6.40 -3.68 5.48
CA LYS A 74 -7.41 -2.72 5.95
C LYS A 74 -8.39 -2.44 4.81
N CYS A 75 -9.65 -2.79 5.02
CA CYS A 75 -10.74 -2.44 4.10
C CYS A 75 -11.34 -1.07 4.45
N SER A 76 -11.99 -0.47 3.46
CA SER A 76 -12.64 0.85 3.42
C SER A 76 -11.74 2.09 3.26
N PHE A 77 -11.89 2.70 2.09
CA PHE A 77 -11.71 4.12 1.82
C PHE A 77 -13.10 4.77 1.88
N SER A 78 -13.39 5.56 2.91
CA SER A 78 -14.40 6.62 2.81
C SER A 78 -13.64 7.95 2.72
N GLY A 79 -14.01 8.82 1.78
CA GLY A 79 -13.21 9.96 1.31
C GLY A 79 -12.74 11.00 2.34
N ASP A 80 -13.04 10.83 3.63
CA ASP A 80 -12.70 11.76 4.72
C ASP A 80 -11.33 11.51 5.38
N VAL A 81 -10.64 10.39 5.09
CA VAL A 81 -9.47 9.95 5.89
C VAL A 81 -8.10 10.37 5.31
N VAL A 82 -8.08 11.00 4.12
CA VAL A 82 -6.82 11.40 3.44
C VAL A 82 -6.01 12.43 4.25
N SER A 83 -6.65 13.15 5.17
CA SER A 83 -5.98 14.24 5.92
C SER A 83 -5.15 13.79 7.13
N ASN A 84 -5.33 12.56 7.65
CA ASN A 84 -4.73 12.18 8.94
C ASN A 84 -3.81 10.94 8.91
N LEU A 85 -3.77 10.14 7.85
CA LEU A 85 -2.98 8.89 7.82
C LEU A 85 -1.54 9.06 7.32
N LEU A 86 -1.15 10.23 6.80
CA LEU A 86 0.25 10.54 6.47
C LEU A 86 1.10 10.95 7.69
N ILE A 87 0.49 11.04 8.89
CA ILE A 87 1.16 11.55 10.10
C ILE A 87 1.78 10.43 10.96
N GLU A 88 1.42 9.16 10.76
CA GLU A 88 2.02 8.03 11.50
C GLU A 88 3.06 7.21 10.70
N ALA A 89 3.69 7.87 9.72
CA ALA A 89 4.87 7.37 9.00
C ALA A 89 6.09 7.18 9.91
#